data_AF-A0A443SRF7-F1
#
_entry.id   AF-A0A443SRF7-F1
#
_cell.length_a   1.000
_cell.length_b   1.000
_cell.length_c   1.000
_cell.angle_alpha   90.00
_cell.angle_beta   90.00
_cell.angle_gamma   90.00
#
_symmetry.space_group_name_H-M   'P 1'
#
loop_
_entity.id
_entity.type
_entity.pdbx_description
1 polymer ?
#
loop_
_entity_poly.entity_id
_entity_poly.type
_entity_poly.pdbx_seq_one_letter_code
_entity_poly.pdbx_strand_id
1 'polypeptide(L)'
;MQRLPKHRKRFADGTCLLKEHSNGNAFNIYSMMTTMSDEESNICRRLTAEFPTAAAQVYLHCFTAKHSFKCFSQISVLSKDGQHVHWFTGVPDPKHSIYKPFVFTENVELTSKICSQRLSATDDPAKMKPRFAKSVDRRHELYKLYEKCYETIVSDCESGACVRSKQRELQRKLVEKVESNWFVNKNEMFNDAVNEEIRFYESLL
;
A
#
# COMPACT_ATOMS: atom_id res chain seq x y z
N MET A 1 -16.50 26.30 17.95
CA MET A 1 -15.52 25.20 18.15
C MET A 1 -14.28 25.51 17.31
N GLN A 2 -13.11 25.76 17.91
CA GLN A 2 -11.89 26.06 17.16
C GLN A 2 -11.40 24.79 16.45
N ARG A 3 -11.23 24.83 15.12
CA ARG A 3 -10.65 23.71 14.36
C ARG A 3 -9.18 23.55 14.74
N LEU A 4 -8.80 22.37 15.22
CA LEU A 4 -7.40 22.04 15.45
C LEU A 4 -6.61 22.11 14.12
N PRO A 5 -5.33 22.52 14.15
CA PRO A 5 -4.44 22.36 13.00
C PRO A 5 -4.47 20.91 12.47
N LYS A 6 -4.45 20.72 11.14
CA LYS A 6 -4.61 19.40 10.47
C LYS A 6 -3.75 18.28 11.11
N HIS A 7 -2.51 18.58 11.49
CA HIS A 7 -1.60 17.63 12.13
C HIS A 7 -2.06 17.20 13.54
N ARG A 8 -2.64 18.12 14.32
CA ARG A 8 -3.19 17.81 15.65
C ARG A 8 -4.49 17.02 15.57
N LYS A 9 -5.32 17.26 14.55
CA LYS A 9 -6.53 16.47 14.29
C LYS A 9 -6.16 15.01 13.99
N ARG A 10 -5.26 14.76 13.04
CA ARG A 10 -4.79 13.40 12.70
C ARG A 10 -4.23 12.67 13.92
N PHE A 11 -3.43 13.36 14.74
CA PHE A 11 -2.90 12.79 15.97
C PHE A 11 -4.00 12.43 16.98
N ALA A 12 -4.97 13.33 17.21
CA ALA A 12 -6.07 13.11 18.13
C ALA A 12 -6.97 11.95 17.69
N ASP A 13 -7.35 11.92 16.41
CA ASP A 13 -8.21 10.88 15.85
C ASP A 13 -7.52 9.52 15.84
N GLY A 14 -6.23 9.47 15.46
CA GLY A 14 -5.44 8.25 15.56
C GLY A 14 -5.28 7.75 16.99
N THR A 15 -5.14 8.65 17.96
CA THR A 15 -5.14 8.28 19.39
C THR A 15 -6.48 7.68 19.80
N CYS A 16 -7.60 8.19 19.28
CA CYS A 16 -8.93 7.66 19.55
C CYS A 16 -9.08 6.25 18.97
N LEU A 17 -8.75 6.05 17.69
CA LEU A 17 -8.79 4.75 17.02
C LEU A 17 -7.95 3.70 17.73
N LEU A 18 -6.70 4.06 18.10
CA LEU A 18 -5.82 3.12 18.80
C LEU A 18 -6.37 2.75 20.18
N LYS A 19 -6.99 3.67 20.92
CA LYS A 19 -7.63 3.37 22.21
C LYS A 19 -8.83 2.45 22.04
N GLU A 20 -9.66 2.71 21.05
CA GLU A 20 -10.83 1.88 20.73
C GLU A 20 -10.41 0.45 20.38
N HIS A 21 -9.48 0.30 19.44
CA HIS A 21 -9.00 -1.00 19.01
C HIS A 21 -8.15 -1.75 20.04
N SER A 22 -7.54 -1.04 20.99
CA SER A 22 -6.78 -1.66 22.09
C SER A 22 -7.65 -2.01 23.30
N ASN A 23 -8.95 -1.70 23.26
CA ASN A 23 -9.85 -2.02 24.36
C ASN A 23 -9.88 -3.54 24.60
N GLY A 24 -9.82 -3.95 25.86
CA GLY A 24 -9.80 -5.36 26.24
C GLY A 24 -8.56 -6.15 25.78
N ASN A 25 -7.45 -5.47 25.43
CA ASN A 25 -6.21 -6.09 24.93
C ASN A 25 -6.39 -6.90 23.62
N ALA A 26 -7.38 -6.54 22.79
CA ALA A 26 -7.72 -7.24 21.55
C ALA A 26 -6.99 -6.70 20.30
N PHE A 27 -5.95 -5.88 20.46
CA PHE A 27 -5.27 -5.24 19.34
C PHE A 27 -4.51 -6.26 18.47
N ASN A 28 -4.94 -6.43 17.23
CA ASN A 28 -4.36 -7.38 16.28
C ASN A 28 -4.00 -6.71 14.93
N ILE A 29 -3.60 -7.51 13.94
CA ILE A 29 -3.20 -6.97 12.63
C ILE A 29 -4.35 -6.24 11.92
N TYR A 30 -5.59 -6.73 12.03
CA TYR A 30 -6.76 -6.07 11.46
C TYR A 30 -7.04 -4.73 12.13
N SER A 31 -6.83 -4.62 13.45
CA SER A 31 -6.92 -3.35 14.18
C SER A 31 -5.98 -2.30 13.57
N MET A 32 -4.72 -2.68 13.31
CA MET A 32 -3.74 -1.77 12.71
C MET A 32 -4.04 -1.47 11.25
N MET A 33 -4.41 -2.48 10.44
CA MET A 33 -4.82 -2.26 9.04
C MET A 33 -6.01 -1.29 8.96
N THR A 34 -7.03 -1.48 9.81
CA THR A 34 -8.20 -0.60 9.90
C THR A 34 -7.80 0.82 10.28
N THR A 35 -6.95 0.98 11.30
CA THR A 35 -6.45 2.30 11.73
C THR A 35 -5.70 3.01 10.59
N MET A 36 -4.83 2.29 9.89
CA MET A 36 -4.00 2.84 8.80
C MET A 36 -4.79 3.13 7.52
N SER A 37 -5.96 2.50 7.38
CA SER A 37 -6.90 2.66 6.27
C SER A 37 -8.05 3.62 6.61
N ASP A 38 -8.08 4.19 7.81
CA ASP A 38 -9.13 5.10 8.22
C ASP A 38 -8.98 6.48 7.57
N GLU A 39 -10.00 6.86 6.80
CA GLU A 39 -10.01 8.11 6.03
C GLU A 39 -10.50 9.30 6.88
N GLU A 40 -11.44 9.07 7.80
CA GLU A 40 -12.08 10.13 8.58
C GLU A 40 -11.08 10.83 9.53
N SER A 41 -10.15 10.03 10.08
CA SER A 41 -9.01 10.49 10.89
C SER A 41 -7.93 11.21 10.09
N ASN A 42 -8.02 11.23 8.75
CA ASN A 42 -6.95 11.69 7.86
C ASN A 42 -5.63 10.90 8.02
N ILE A 43 -5.66 9.70 8.61
CA ILE A 43 -4.51 8.79 8.60
C ILE A 43 -4.32 8.24 7.20
N CYS A 44 -5.40 7.74 6.58
CA CYS A 44 -5.48 7.45 5.17
C CYS A 44 -6.01 8.69 4.42
N ARG A 45 -5.32 9.09 3.36
CA ARG A 45 -5.72 10.20 2.49
C ARG A 45 -5.67 9.70 1.05
N ARG A 46 -6.82 9.84 0.37
CA ARG A 46 -7.06 9.41 -1.01
C ARG A 46 -6.05 9.99 -1.99
N LEU A 47 -5.94 9.38 -3.18
CA LEU A 47 -5.10 9.91 -4.28
C LEU A 47 -5.49 11.32 -4.70
N THR A 48 -6.76 11.68 -4.55
CA THR A 48 -7.30 13.00 -4.89
C THR A 48 -7.04 14.06 -3.83
N ALA A 49 -6.48 13.71 -2.67
CA ALA A 49 -6.14 14.67 -1.64
C ALA A 49 -4.94 15.53 -2.05
N GLU A 50 -4.90 16.78 -1.57
CA GLU A 50 -3.77 17.71 -1.75
C GLU A 50 -2.44 17.08 -1.29
N PHE A 51 -2.49 16.31 -0.21
CA PHE A 51 -1.39 15.52 0.32
C PHE A 51 -1.88 14.10 0.58
N PRO A 52 -1.71 13.13 -0.34
CA PRO A 52 -2.09 11.74 -0.10
C PRO A 52 -1.23 11.12 1.01
N THR A 53 -1.64 9.97 1.56
CA THR A 53 -0.89 9.29 2.63
C THR A 53 0.36 8.62 2.09
N ALA A 54 1.51 9.28 2.19
CA ALA A 54 2.78 8.73 1.74
C ALA A 54 3.40 7.76 2.77
N ALA A 55 3.81 6.57 2.32
CA ALA A 55 4.98 5.89 2.87
C ALA A 55 6.05 5.84 1.79
N ALA A 56 7.30 6.06 2.23
CA ALA A 56 8.45 6.10 1.36
C ALA A 56 9.22 4.77 1.49
N GLN A 57 9.25 4.00 0.40
CA GLN A 57 10.45 3.26 0.02
C GLN A 57 10.94 3.95 -1.24
N VAL A 58 12.24 4.22 -1.22
CA VAL A 58 12.97 5.16 -2.06
C VAL A 58 12.56 5.04 -3.53
N TYR A 59 11.78 6.02 -4.00
CA TYR A 59 11.74 6.38 -5.40
C TYR A 59 12.28 7.80 -5.55
N LEU A 60 13.48 7.87 -6.13
CA LEU A 60 14.14 9.12 -6.46
C LEU A 60 13.28 9.87 -7.49
N HIS A 61 12.62 10.92 -7.01
CA HIS A 61 12.05 12.06 -7.74
C HIS A 61 11.26 11.75 -9.03
N CYS A 62 9.94 11.91 -8.95
CA CYS A 62 9.21 12.59 -10.03
C CYS A 62 8.90 13.99 -9.51
N PHE A 63 9.50 15.04 -10.09
CA PHE A 63 9.36 16.42 -9.60
C PHE A 63 8.85 17.32 -10.73
N THR A 64 7.85 16.88 -11.51
CA THR A 64 7.28 17.72 -12.58
C THR A 64 5.79 17.51 -12.88
N ALA A 65 5.03 16.83 -12.01
CA ALA A 65 3.57 16.80 -12.15
C ALA A 65 2.91 16.91 -10.78
N LYS A 66 1.77 17.61 -10.74
CA LYS A 66 0.88 17.87 -9.58
C LYS A 66 0.44 16.61 -8.78
N HIS A 67 1.02 15.43 -9.01
CA HIS A 67 0.67 14.12 -8.45
C HIS A 67 1.89 13.21 -8.21
N SER A 68 2.93 13.66 -7.50
CA SER A 68 4.19 12.90 -7.37
C SER A 68 4.51 12.30 -6.00
N PHE A 69 3.53 12.20 -5.10
CA PHE A 69 3.67 11.38 -3.90
C PHE A 69 3.05 10.01 -4.15
N LYS A 70 3.88 9.03 -4.51
CA LYS A 70 3.44 7.63 -4.63
C LYS A 70 3.59 6.98 -3.28
N CYS A 71 2.46 6.46 -2.84
CA CYS A 71 2.12 6.22 -1.46
C CYS A 71 1.93 4.73 -1.26
N PHE A 72 2.27 4.20 -0.10
CA PHE A 72 1.84 2.88 0.35
C PHE A 72 1.70 2.93 1.88
N SER A 73 1.22 1.86 2.50
CA SER A 73 1.24 1.71 3.97
C SER A 73 2.09 0.50 4.33
N GLN A 74 2.77 0.59 5.47
CA GLN A 74 3.58 -0.48 6.03
C GLN A 74 3.18 -0.75 7.48
N ILE A 75 2.97 -2.03 7.82
CA ILE A 75 2.79 -2.49 9.19
C ILE A 75 3.81 -3.59 9.45
N SER A 76 4.49 -3.56 10.60
CA SER A 76 5.46 -4.60 10.96
C SER A 76 5.01 -5.31 12.23
N VAL A 77 4.95 -6.64 12.19
CA VAL A 77 4.61 -7.49 13.33
C VAL A 77 5.88 -8.23 13.75
N LEU A 78 6.33 -7.98 14.98
CA LEU A 78 7.51 -8.62 15.54
C LEU A 78 7.09 -9.71 16.52
N SER A 79 7.34 -10.96 16.16
CA SER A 79 7.12 -12.10 17.04
C SER A 79 8.37 -12.49 17.85
N LYS A 80 8.17 -13.06 19.04
CA LYS A 80 9.23 -13.52 19.94
C LYS A 80 10.01 -14.73 19.40
N ASP A 81 9.39 -15.51 18.52
CA ASP A 81 9.98 -16.67 17.85
C ASP A 81 10.87 -16.27 16.65
N GLY A 82 11.10 -14.97 16.43
CA GLY A 82 11.91 -14.44 15.33
C GLY A 82 11.18 -14.40 13.98
N GLN A 83 9.89 -14.75 13.95
CA GLN A 83 9.08 -14.71 12.73
C GLN A 83 8.48 -13.31 12.57
N HIS A 84 9.24 -12.42 11.95
CA HIS A 84 8.82 -11.04 11.70
C HIS A 84 8.13 -10.93 10.34
N VAL A 85 6.94 -10.31 10.31
CA VAL A 85 6.17 -10.12 9.08
C VAL A 85 5.91 -8.64 8.86
N HIS A 86 6.21 -8.18 7.65
CA HIS A 86 6.00 -6.82 7.21
C HIS A 86 4.90 -6.81 6.15
N TRP A 87 3.92 -5.96 6.32
CA TRP A 87 2.74 -5.87 5.48
C TRP A 87 2.83 -4.60 4.65
N PHE A 88 2.80 -4.73 3.32
CA PHE A 88 2.92 -3.60 2.40
C PHE A 88 1.71 -3.50 1.48
N THR A 89 1.16 -2.31 1.28
CA THR A 89 0.13 -2.13 0.23
C THR A 89 0.73 -2.12 -1.17
N GLY A 90 1.93 -1.56 -1.36
CA GLY A 90 2.58 -1.46 -2.68
C GLY A 90 1.89 -0.54 -3.69
N VAL A 91 0.73 0.03 -3.33
CA VAL A 91 -0.04 1.03 -4.09
C VAL A 91 -0.63 2.07 -3.12
N PRO A 92 -1.00 3.27 -3.62
CA PRO A 92 -1.59 4.35 -2.81
C PRO A 92 -2.96 4.02 -2.22
N ASP A 93 -3.44 4.87 -1.30
CA ASP A 93 -4.75 4.75 -0.64
C ASP A 93 -5.00 3.37 0.01
N PRO A 94 -4.43 3.16 1.22
CA PRO A 94 -4.59 1.93 1.99
C PRO A 94 -6.03 1.47 2.25
N LYS A 95 -7.02 2.38 2.20
CA LYS A 95 -8.44 2.01 2.32
C LYS A 95 -8.92 1.12 1.17
N HIS A 96 -8.32 1.31 0.01
CA HIS A 96 -8.69 0.70 -1.26
C HIS A 96 -7.60 -0.25 -1.78
N SER A 97 -6.73 -0.73 -0.89
CA SER A 97 -5.56 -1.54 -1.22
C SER A 97 -5.46 -2.78 -0.34
N ILE A 98 -4.75 -3.80 -0.82
CA ILE A 98 -4.50 -5.03 -0.05
C ILE A 98 -3.09 -4.97 0.54
N TYR A 99 -2.97 -5.24 1.84
CA TYR A 99 -1.69 -5.43 2.52
C TYR A 99 -1.15 -6.83 2.23
N LYS A 100 0.02 -6.86 1.61
CA LYS A 100 0.74 -8.06 1.18
C LYS A 100 1.80 -8.39 2.21
N PRO A 101 1.81 -9.61 2.76
CA PRO A 101 2.80 -10.00 3.75
C PRO A 101 4.15 -10.26 3.07
N PHE A 102 5.21 -9.82 3.74
CA PHE A 102 6.58 -9.89 3.29
C PHE A 102 7.46 -10.26 4.48
N VAL A 103 8.39 -11.18 4.26
CA VAL A 103 9.35 -11.63 5.27
C VAL A 103 10.75 -11.39 4.73
N PHE A 104 11.60 -10.73 5.50
CA PHE A 104 13.00 -10.58 5.12
C PHE A 104 13.71 -11.93 5.19
N THR A 105 14.35 -12.31 4.09
CA THR A 105 15.14 -13.53 3.94
C THR A 105 16.46 -13.17 3.24
N GLU A 106 17.46 -14.04 3.33
CA GLU A 106 18.77 -13.81 2.70
C GLU A 106 18.69 -13.71 1.17
N ASN A 107 17.78 -14.46 0.55
CA ASN A 107 17.62 -14.55 -0.90
C ASN A 107 16.21 -14.09 -1.31
N VAL A 108 15.89 -12.82 -1.03
CA VAL A 108 14.61 -12.27 -1.46
C VAL A 108 14.57 -12.12 -2.98
N GLU A 109 13.59 -12.75 -3.61
CA GLU A 109 13.29 -12.57 -5.03
C GLU A 109 11.99 -11.80 -5.15
N LEU A 110 12.05 -10.60 -5.74
CA LEU A 110 10.87 -9.77 -5.97
C LEU A 110 10.45 -9.84 -7.44
N THR A 111 9.15 -9.96 -7.67
CA THR A 111 8.58 -9.89 -9.02
C THR A 111 8.87 -8.55 -9.69
N SER A 112 9.22 -8.57 -10.97
CA SER A 112 9.46 -7.35 -11.76
C SER A 112 8.23 -6.45 -11.86
N LYS A 113 7.02 -6.99 -11.59
CA LYS A 113 5.74 -6.28 -11.65
C LYS A 113 5.57 -5.16 -10.61
N ILE A 114 6.41 -5.17 -9.56
CA ILE A 114 6.49 -4.11 -8.55
C ILE A 114 7.79 -3.29 -8.63
N CYS A 115 8.68 -3.64 -9.55
CA CYS A 115 9.90 -2.88 -9.79
C CYS A 115 9.65 -1.76 -10.79
N SER A 116 10.27 -0.61 -10.55
CA SER A 116 10.31 0.44 -11.57
C SER A 116 10.91 -0.07 -12.86
N GLN A 117 10.38 0.45 -13.96
CA GLN A 117 10.93 0.18 -15.28
C GLN A 117 12.40 0.58 -15.31
N ARG A 118 13.26 -0.37 -15.69
CA ARG A 118 14.69 -0.13 -15.89
C ARG A 118 14.86 0.68 -17.17
N LEU A 119 15.32 1.92 -17.01
CA LEU A 119 15.65 2.77 -18.15
C LEU A 119 17.10 2.53 -18.57
N SER A 120 17.35 2.60 -19.87
CA SER A 120 18.71 2.62 -20.40
C SER A 120 19.47 3.82 -19.83
N ALA A 121 20.82 3.76 -19.80
CA ALA A 121 21.61 4.88 -19.28
C ALA A 121 21.43 6.17 -20.09
N THR A 122 21.16 6.06 -21.38
CA THR A 122 20.88 7.17 -22.30
C THR A 122 19.49 7.74 -22.11
N ASP A 123 18.54 6.95 -21.60
CA ASP A 123 17.15 7.37 -21.39
C ASP A 123 16.83 7.81 -19.97
N ASP A 124 17.67 7.49 -19.00
CA ASP A 124 17.48 7.87 -17.61
C ASP A 124 17.73 9.38 -17.41
N PRO A 125 16.69 10.18 -17.10
CA PRO A 125 16.85 11.62 -16.91
C PRO A 125 17.80 11.98 -15.76
N ALA A 126 18.00 11.08 -14.79
CA ALA A 126 18.96 11.29 -13.71
C ALA A 126 20.43 11.19 -14.18
N LYS A 127 20.66 10.51 -15.30
CA LYS A 127 22.00 10.28 -15.91
C LYS A 127 22.31 11.25 -17.06
N MET A 128 21.29 11.89 -17.62
CA MET A 128 21.44 12.91 -18.67
C MET A 128 21.90 14.27 -18.10
N LYS A 129 22.50 15.12 -18.93
CA LYS A 129 22.83 16.52 -18.61
C LYS A 129 22.10 17.46 -19.59
N PRO A 130 21.35 18.48 -19.11
CA PRO A 130 21.02 18.75 -17.71
C PRO A 130 20.15 17.63 -17.11
N ARG A 131 20.34 17.35 -15.81
CA ARG A 131 19.59 16.29 -15.12
C ARG A 131 18.11 16.63 -15.09
N PHE A 132 17.27 15.62 -15.25
CA PHE A 132 15.82 15.71 -15.23
C PHE A 132 15.22 16.65 -16.29
N ALA A 133 15.93 16.88 -17.41
CA ALA A 133 15.43 17.66 -18.53
C ALA A 133 14.19 17.05 -19.20
N LYS A 134 14.00 15.72 -19.06
CA LYS A 134 12.82 15.00 -19.54
C LYS A 134 12.16 14.22 -18.39
N SER A 135 10.84 14.08 -18.46
CA SER A 135 10.09 13.21 -17.54
C SER A 135 9.93 11.82 -18.16
N VAL A 136 9.95 10.79 -17.32
CA VAL A 136 9.81 9.39 -17.73
C VAL A 136 8.84 8.70 -16.78
N ASP A 137 8.01 7.82 -17.32
CA ASP A 137 7.08 7.04 -16.52
C ASP A 137 7.82 5.89 -15.81
N ARG A 138 8.03 6.03 -14.50
CA ARG A 138 8.63 4.99 -13.65
C ARG A 138 7.60 4.12 -12.93
N ARG A 139 6.30 4.25 -13.21
CA ARG A 139 5.28 3.38 -12.56
C ARG A 139 5.55 1.91 -12.90
N HIS A 140 5.52 1.05 -11.89
CA HIS A 140 5.52 -0.40 -12.07
C HIS A 140 4.13 -0.88 -12.51
N GLU A 141 4.04 -2.14 -12.96
CA GLU A 141 2.84 -2.73 -13.54
C GLU A 141 1.63 -2.68 -12.59
N LEU A 142 1.82 -3.16 -11.35
CA LEU A 142 0.76 -3.16 -10.34
C LEU A 142 0.16 -1.75 -10.11
N TYR A 143 1.01 -0.71 -10.05
CA TYR A 143 0.56 0.66 -9.88
C TYR A 143 -0.27 1.14 -11.09
N LYS A 144 0.16 0.80 -12.31
CA LYS A 144 -0.55 1.21 -13.53
C LYS A 144 -1.94 0.59 -13.60
N LEU A 145 -2.07 -0.67 -13.19
CA LEU A 145 -3.37 -1.35 -13.11
C LEU A 145 -4.25 -0.73 -12.04
N TYR A 146 -3.70 -0.51 -10.84
CA TYR A 146 -4.39 0.18 -9.75
C TYR A 146 -4.95 1.53 -10.19
N GLU A 147 -4.14 2.36 -10.86
CA GLU A 147 -4.55 3.69 -11.33
C GLU A 147 -5.67 3.61 -12.37
N LYS A 148 -5.61 2.63 -13.29
CA LYS A 148 -6.67 2.42 -14.29
C LYS A 148 -8.00 1.99 -13.66
N CYS A 149 -7.94 1.16 -12.61
CA CYS A 149 -9.13 0.65 -11.93
C CYS A 149 -9.63 1.57 -10.80
N TYR A 150 -8.90 2.63 -10.46
CA TYR A 150 -9.11 3.41 -9.23
C TYR A 150 -10.53 3.96 -9.12
N GLU A 151 -11.08 4.51 -10.21
CA GLU A 151 -12.45 5.05 -10.23
C GLU A 151 -13.50 3.99 -9.89
N THR A 152 -13.35 2.77 -10.43
CA THR A 152 -14.22 1.64 -10.11
C THR A 152 -14.05 1.20 -8.66
N ILE A 153 -12.81 1.18 -8.15
CA ILE A 153 -12.50 0.76 -6.77
C ILE A 153 -13.13 1.69 -5.73
N VAL A 154 -13.05 3.01 -5.96
CA VAL A 154 -13.58 4.03 -5.04
C VAL A 154 -15.06 4.34 -5.26
N SER A 155 -15.68 3.81 -6.31
CA SER A 155 -17.09 4.05 -6.61
C SER A 155 -18.00 3.52 -5.49
N ASP A 156 -19.04 4.27 -5.18
CA ASP A 156 -20.09 3.86 -4.25
C ASP A 156 -21.17 2.98 -4.88
N CYS A 157 -21.05 2.68 -6.18
CA CYS A 157 -21.97 1.77 -6.87
C CYS A 157 -21.70 0.29 -6.52
N GLU A 158 -22.58 -0.59 -7.01
CA GLU A 158 -22.51 -2.04 -6.76
C GLU A 158 -21.16 -2.66 -7.17
N SER A 159 -20.59 -2.22 -8.29
CA SER A 159 -19.29 -2.74 -8.73
C SER A 159 -18.16 -2.39 -7.76
N GLY A 160 -18.15 -1.17 -7.21
CA GLY A 160 -17.20 -0.76 -6.17
C GLY A 160 -17.43 -1.52 -4.85
N ALA A 161 -18.68 -1.77 -4.47
CA ALA A 161 -18.99 -2.60 -3.30
C ALA A 161 -18.51 -4.05 -3.47
N CYS A 162 -18.69 -4.63 -4.65
CA CYS A 162 -18.18 -5.96 -5.01
C CYS A 162 -16.65 -6.02 -4.94
N VAL A 163 -15.97 -5.00 -5.49
CA VAL A 163 -14.51 -4.84 -5.41
C VAL A 163 -14.03 -4.84 -3.96
N ARG A 164 -14.61 -3.99 -3.10
CA ARG A 164 -14.24 -3.92 -1.68
C ARG A 164 -14.50 -5.23 -0.94
N SER A 165 -15.55 -5.97 -1.30
CA SER A 165 -15.82 -7.28 -0.73
C SER A 165 -14.72 -8.29 -1.06
N LYS A 166 -14.34 -8.38 -2.35
CA LYS A 166 -13.24 -9.25 -2.81
C LYS A 166 -11.90 -8.87 -2.19
N GLN A 167 -11.59 -7.57 -2.07
CA GLN A 167 -10.37 -7.11 -1.40
C GLN A 167 -10.32 -7.55 0.07
N ARG A 168 -11.44 -7.45 0.80
CA ARG A 168 -11.53 -7.94 2.19
C ARG A 168 -11.35 -9.45 2.28
N GLU A 169 -11.91 -10.20 1.35
CA GLU A 169 -11.74 -11.66 1.29
C GLU A 169 -10.28 -12.06 1.06
N LEU A 170 -9.61 -11.42 0.08
CA LEU A 170 -8.19 -11.62 -0.20
C LEU A 170 -7.33 -11.25 1.01
N GLN A 171 -7.59 -10.10 1.65
CA GLN A 171 -6.88 -9.66 2.85
C GLN A 171 -7.01 -10.70 3.98
N ARG A 172 -8.22 -11.23 4.19
CA ARG A 172 -8.48 -12.26 5.20
C ARG A 172 -7.67 -13.53 4.94
N LYS A 173 -7.69 -14.04 3.70
CA LYS A 173 -6.93 -15.22 3.29
C LYS A 173 -5.42 -15.05 3.53
N LEU A 174 -4.88 -13.86 3.26
CA LEU A 174 -3.46 -13.57 3.50
C LEU A 174 -3.12 -13.58 4.99
N VAL A 175 -3.96 -12.99 5.84
CA VAL A 175 -3.77 -13.00 7.30
C VAL A 175 -3.85 -14.43 7.85
N GLU A 176 -4.87 -15.19 7.47
CA GLU A 176 -5.02 -16.61 7.88
C GLU A 176 -3.82 -17.47 7.44
N LYS A 177 -3.28 -17.22 6.24
CA LYS A 177 -2.08 -17.91 5.72
C LYS A 177 -0.84 -17.59 6.57
N VAL A 178 -0.70 -16.35 7.05
CA VAL A 178 0.40 -15.95 7.94
C VAL A 178 0.22 -16.54 9.35
N GLU A 179 -0.98 -16.48 9.91
CA GLU A 179 -1.28 -16.95 11.27
C GLU A 179 -1.19 -18.48 11.41
N SER A 180 -1.52 -19.23 10.36
CA SER A 180 -1.38 -20.69 10.32
C SER A 180 0.07 -21.18 10.20
N ASN A 181 1.06 -20.28 10.32
CA ASN A 181 2.49 -20.59 10.39
C ASN A 181 3.07 -21.28 9.12
N TRP A 182 2.42 -21.07 7.97
CA TRP A 182 2.78 -21.66 6.67
C TRP A 182 3.95 -20.92 5.99
N PHE A 183 5.05 -20.64 6.69
CA PHE A 183 6.23 -20.05 6.03
C PHE A 183 7.01 -21.03 5.13
N VAL A 184 6.34 -22.04 4.59
CA VAL A 184 6.82 -22.80 3.44
C VAL A 184 6.86 -21.82 2.28
N ASN A 185 8.08 -21.50 1.81
CA ASN A 185 8.34 -20.55 0.74
C ASN A 185 8.06 -19.05 1.06
N LYS A 186 8.67 -18.54 2.14
CA LYS A 186 8.65 -17.12 2.56
C LYS A 186 8.86 -16.12 1.42
N ASN A 187 9.68 -16.47 0.43
CA ASN A 187 10.03 -15.63 -0.71
C ASN A 187 8.87 -15.46 -1.71
N GLU A 188 7.99 -16.46 -1.82
CA GLU A 188 6.91 -16.46 -2.81
C GLU A 188 5.66 -15.74 -2.31
N MET A 189 5.40 -15.76 -1.00
CA MET A 189 4.14 -15.25 -0.44
C MET A 189 3.82 -13.80 -0.85
N PHE A 190 4.84 -12.93 -0.86
CA PHE A 190 4.67 -11.55 -1.30
C PHE A 190 4.36 -11.48 -2.81
N ASN A 191 5.12 -12.22 -3.62
CA ASN A 191 4.94 -12.24 -5.08
C ASN A 191 3.59 -12.85 -5.49
N ASP A 192 3.13 -13.89 -4.79
CA ASP A 192 1.81 -14.49 -4.97
C ASP A 192 0.72 -13.46 -4.70
N ALA A 193 0.80 -12.75 -3.58
CA ALA A 193 -0.17 -11.71 -3.22
C ALA A 193 -0.17 -10.55 -4.25
N VAL A 194 1.00 -10.16 -4.78
CA VAL A 194 1.09 -9.21 -5.90
C VAL A 194 0.40 -9.76 -7.15
N ASN A 195 0.69 -11.00 -7.53
CA ASN A 195 0.13 -11.62 -8.72
C ASN A 195 -1.39 -11.78 -8.64
N GLU A 196 -1.92 -12.15 -7.47
CA GLU A 196 -3.36 -12.23 -7.23
C GLU A 196 -4.02 -10.85 -7.33
N GLU A 197 -3.41 -9.80 -6.78
CA GLU A 197 -3.94 -8.44 -6.90
C GLU A 197 -3.91 -7.93 -8.34
N ILE A 198 -2.87 -8.25 -9.11
CA ILE A 198 -2.80 -7.95 -10.54
C ILE A 198 -3.92 -8.64 -11.31
N ARG A 199 -4.10 -9.96 -11.13
CA ARG A 199 -5.19 -10.72 -11.76
C ARG A 199 -6.55 -10.15 -11.37
N PHE A 200 -6.69 -9.71 -10.13
CA PHE A 200 -7.89 -9.04 -9.66
C PHE A 200 -8.14 -7.74 -10.43
N TYR A 201 -7.16 -6.85 -10.57
CA TYR A 201 -7.33 -5.61 -11.34
C TYR A 201 -7.54 -5.85 -12.83
N GLU A 202 -6.85 -6.83 -13.43
CA GLU A 202 -7.11 -7.24 -14.81
C GLU A 202 -8.55 -7.70 -15.02
N SER A 203 -9.18 -8.33 -14.03
CA SER A 203 -10.59 -8.75 -14.10
C SER A 203 -11.60 -7.59 -13.98
N LEU A 204 -11.15 -6.38 -13.65
CA LEU A 204 -11.98 -5.17 -13.55
C LEU A 204 -11.94 -4.29 -14.80
N LEU A 205 -11.02 -4.58 -15.74
CA LEU A 205 -10.82 -3.87 -17.00
C LEU A 205 -11.56 -4.57 -18.14
#